data_AF-A0A0A9DJ62-F1
#
_entry.id   AF-A0A0A9DJ62-F1
#
_cell.length_a   1.000
_cell.length_b   1.000
_cell.length_c   1.000
_cell.angle_alpha   90.00
_cell.angle_beta   90.00
_cell.angle_gamma   90.00
#
_symmetry.space_group_name_H-M   'P 1'
#
loop_
_entity.id
_entity.type
_entity.pdbx_description
1 polymer ?
#
loop_
_entity_poly.entity_id
_entity_poly.type
_entity_poly.pdbx_seq_one_letter_code
_entity_poly.pdbx_strand_id
1 'polypeptide(L)'
;MPLYLPRRLTIPDIAAHRWSRPYAVASAALAPVLLAATWTSQRNSVSSSHRHSLAILLGGALLGLLLAALAAATTEATSPPRGRRRRVPWLAAGFLMSVLWAYTLARELVALLVAIGYMVGIKASVLGVTVLAWGDSLGDLVSNVAMAVHGGAGGAQTAVSGCYAGPLFNTVVGLGLSLSLAAGAQDPAPFVVPADGAAYEAVGFLVAALAWALFVVPVRGMRIDRVYGLGLIAIYLTFFAVRVFETLGLWT
;
A
#
# COMPACT_ATOMS: atom_id res chain seq x y z
N MET A 1 -12.34 17.34 -1.14
CA MET A 1 -11.61 18.56 -0.71
C MET A 1 -11.12 18.58 0.75
N PRO A 2 -11.69 17.88 1.77
CA PRO A 2 -11.26 18.07 3.17
C PRO A 2 -9.87 17.51 3.53
N LEU A 3 -9.37 16.48 2.83
CA LEU A 3 -8.06 15.87 3.10
C LEU A 3 -6.88 16.54 2.37
N TYR A 4 -7.14 17.50 1.49
CA TYR A 4 -6.11 18.13 0.67
C TYR A 4 -5.19 19.07 1.47
N LEU A 5 -5.79 19.88 2.35
CA LEU A 5 -5.09 20.84 3.21
C LEU A 5 -4.21 20.15 4.26
N PRO A 6 -4.72 19.16 5.03
CA PRO A 6 -3.89 18.43 5.99
C PRO A 6 -2.73 17.68 5.33
N ARG A 7 -2.94 17.11 4.12
CA ARG A 7 -1.89 16.43 3.36
C ARG A 7 -0.77 17.37 2.93
N ARG A 8 -1.13 18.54 2.41
CA ARG A 8 -0.14 19.57 2.05
C ARG A 8 0.62 20.12 3.25
N LEU A 9 -0.02 20.18 4.42
CA LEU A 9 0.58 20.75 5.62
C LEU A 9 1.53 19.80 6.34
N THR A 10 1.60 18.53 5.94
CA THR A 10 2.34 17.49 6.68
C THR A 10 3.46 16.86 5.87
N ILE A 11 3.38 16.88 4.54
CA ILE A 11 4.46 16.42 3.67
C ILE A 11 5.41 17.60 3.38
N PRO A 12 6.66 17.58 3.87
CA PRO A 12 7.65 18.59 3.49
C PRO A 12 7.97 18.51 2.00
N ASP A 13 7.57 19.52 1.22
CA ASP A 13 7.95 19.66 -0.19
C ASP A 13 9.29 20.41 -0.31
N ILE A 14 10.31 19.72 -0.83
CA ILE A 14 11.69 20.22 -0.94
C ILE A 14 11.95 20.81 -2.34
N ALA A 15 10.95 20.81 -3.23
CA ALA A 15 11.11 21.33 -4.57
C ALA A 15 11.34 22.85 -4.54
N ALA A 16 12.40 23.33 -5.20
CA ALA A 16 12.88 24.71 -5.12
C ALA A 16 11.84 25.76 -5.54
N HIS A 17 10.86 25.38 -6.36
CA HIS A 17 9.77 26.26 -6.83
C HIS A 17 8.54 26.29 -5.91
N ARG A 18 8.44 25.36 -4.94
CA ARG A 18 7.32 25.26 -3.98
C ARG A 18 7.76 25.41 -2.52
N TRP A 19 9.04 25.67 -2.28
CA TRP A 19 9.62 25.84 -0.96
C TRP A 19 8.98 27.00 -0.21
N SER A 20 8.48 26.72 1.00
CA SER A 20 8.00 27.75 1.91
C SER A 20 8.27 27.36 3.36
N ARG A 21 8.99 28.24 4.07
CA ARG A 21 9.35 28.08 5.50
C ARG A 21 8.15 27.75 6.41
N PRO A 22 6.98 28.40 6.31
CA PRO A 22 5.85 28.06 7.19
C PRO A 22 5.30 26.65 6.93
N TYR A 23 5.31 26.16 5.68
CA TYR A 23 4.86 24.80 5.37
C TYR A 23 5.86 23.74 5.82
N ALA A 24 7.16 24.00 5.70
CA ALA A 24 8.20 23.11 6.24
C ALA A 24 8.10 22.99 7.78
N VAL A 25 7.88 24.10 8.48
CA VAL A 25 7.70 24.12 9.95
C VAL A 25 6.37 23.49 10.37
N ALA A 26 5.28 23.77 9.66
CA ALA A 26 3.98 23.12 9.89
C ALA A 26 4.07 21.60 9.67
N SER A 27 4.80 21.16 8.64
CA SER A 27 4.99 19.73 8.35
C SER A 27 5.79 19.01 9.42
N ALA A 28 6.87 19.63 9.91
CA ALA A 28 7.67 19.09 11.00
C ALA A 28 6.90 19.04 12.33
N ALA A 29 5.98 19.97 12.57
CA ALA A 29 5.13 19.99 13.76
C ALA A 29 4.00 18.95 13.70
N LEU A 30 3.33 18.84 12.55
CA LEU A 30 2.11 18.05 12.40
C LEU A 30 2.37 16.57 12.10
N ALA A 31 3.51 16.22 11.49
CA ALA A 31 3.81 14.84 11.14
C ALA A 31 3.89 13.89 12.37
N PRO A 32 4.56 14.24 13.48
CA PRO A 32 4.62 13.38 14.66
C PRO A 32 3.30 13.31 15.44
N VAL A 33 2.50 14.38 15.39
CA VAL A 33 1.15 14.43 15.96
C VAL A 33 0.21 13.48 15.22
N LEU A 34 0.26 13.48 13.88
CA LEU A 34 -0.54 12.57 13.06
C LEU A 34 -0.11 11.12 13.24
N LEU A 35 1.20 10.85 13.32
CA LEU A 35 1.71 9.50 13.64
C LEU A 35 1.17 9.01 14.99
N ALA A 36 1.23 9.85 16.03
CA ALA A 36 0.69 9.53 17.35
C ALA A 36 -0.84 9.34 17.33
N ALA A 37 -1.57 10.12 16.53
CA ALA A 37 -3.02 9.98 16.36
C ALA A 37 -3.41 8.69 15.64
N THR A 38 -2.68 8.31 14.58
CA THR A 38 -2.91 7.02 13.90
C THR A 38 -2.58 5.83 14.79
N TRP A 39 -1.51 5.92 15.59
CA TRP A 39 -1.09 4.87 16.51
C TRP A 39 -2.08 4.67 17.65
N THR A 40 -2.63 5.76 18.21
CA THR A 40 -3.66 5.69 19.24
C THR A 40 -5.01 5.23 18.72
N SER A 41 -5.39 5.62 17.49
CA SER A 41 -6.60 5.11 16.82
C SER A 41 -6.53 3.59 16.60
N GLN A 42 -5.35 3.06 16.25
CA GLN A 42 -5.13 1.63 16.02
C GLN A 42 -5.10 0.82 17.32
N ARG A 43 -4.73 1.44 18.45
CA ARG A 43 -4.63 0.77 19.76
C ARG A 43 -5.89 0.87 20.62
N ASN A 44 -6.77 1.83 20.35
CA ASN A 44 -8.07 1.95 21.03
C ASN A 44 -9.03 0.77 20.74
N SER A 45 -8.78 -0.06 19.73
CA SER A 45 -9.50 -1.33 19.50
C SER A 45 -9.02 -2.47 20.41
N VAL A 46 -7.90 -2.29 21.12
CA VAL A 46 -7.34 -3.26 22.08
C VAL A 46 -7.35 -2.62 23.47
N SER A 47 -8.44 -2.84 24.19
CA SER A 47 -8.75 -2.48 25.59
C SER A 47 -7.56 -1.98 26.43
N SER A 48 -7.18 -0.70 26.31
CA SER A 48 -6.14 -0.08 27.16
C SER A 48 -6.49 1.35 27.56
N SER A 49 -6.17 1.67 28.82
CA SER A 49 -6.58 2.85 29.59
C SER A 49 -6.32 4.19 28.88
N HIS A 50 -7.35 5.06 28.84
CA HIS A 50 -7.37 6.42 28.26
C HIS A 50 -6.11 7.26 28.52
N ARG A 51 -5.44 7.06 29.67
CA ARG A 51 -4.23 7.80 30.07
C ARG A 51 -3.01 7.50 29.19
N HIS A 52 -2.87 6.28 28.68
CA HIS A 52 -1.74 5.90 27.83
C HIS A 52 -1.90 6.46 26.41
N SER A 53 -3.14 6.52 25.90
CA SER A 53 -3.45 7.14 24.61
C SER A 53 -3.12 8.63 24.61
N LEU A 54 -3.50 9.34 25.67
CA LEU A 54 -3.16 10.76 25.85
C LEU A 54 -1.64 10.99 26.01
N ALA A 55 -0.92 10.10 26.70
CA ALA A 55 0.53 10.20 26.85
C ALA A 55 1.26 10.05 25.51
N ILE A 56 0.81 9.14 24.64
CA ILE A 56 1.38 8.95 23.29
C ILE A 56 1.13 10.18 22.40
N LEU A 57 -0.07 10.75 22.46
CA LEU A 57 -0.42 11.98 21.73
C LEU A 57 0.40 13.19 22.20
N LEU A 58 0.55 13.37 23.50
CA LEU A 58 1.34 14.46 24.09
C LEU A 58 2.83 14.28 23.78
N GLY A 59 3.35 13.06 23.82
CA GLY A 59 4.72 12.74 23.43
C GLY A 59 4.99 13.02 21.95
N GLY A 60 4.06 12.63 21.06
CA GLY A 60 4.11 12.96 19.64
C GLY A 60 4.06 14.47 19.38
N ALA A 61 3.22 15.20 20.12
CA ALA A 61 3.14 16.67 20.02
C ALA A 61 4.42 17.37 20.48
N LEU A 62 5.03 16.92 21.58
CA LEU A 62 6.31 17.44 22.06
C LEU A 62 7.44 17.15 21.08
N LEU A 63 7.51 15.95 20.53
CA LEU A 63 8.49 15.58 19.52
C LEU A 63 8.31 16.38 18.22
N GLY A 64 7.06 16.60 17.79
CA GLY A 64 6.73 17.48 16.67
C GLY A 64 7.14 18.92 16.91
N LEU A 65 6.90 19.45 18.10
CA LEU A 65 7.30 20.82 18.47
C LEU A 65 8.84 20.97 18.48
N LEU A 66 9.56 19.96 18.98
CA LEU A 66 11.04 19.93 18.98
C LEU A 66 11.60 19.86 17.56
N LEU A 67 11.05 19.00 16.70
CA LEU A 67 11.45 18.89 15.30
C LEU A 67 11.10 20.15 14.51
N ALA A 68 9.97 20.80 14.80
CA ALA A 68 9.57 22.07 14.21
C ALA A 68 10.49 23.23 14.66
N ALA A 69 10.88 23.27 15.94
CA ALA A 69 11.84 24.25 16.46
C ALA A 69 13.23 24.05 15.83
N LEU A 70 13.69 22.81 15.70
CA LEU A 70 14.95 22.47 15.03
C LEU A 70 14.89 22.83 13.54
N ALA A 71 13.78 22.56 12.86
CA ALA A 71 13.56 22.97 11.48
C ALA A 71 13.54 24.51 11.33
N ALA A 72 12.89 25.22 12.24
CA ALA A 72 12.83 26.69 12.23
C ALA A 72 14.20 27.33 12.48
N ALA A 73 15.05 26.69 13.31
CA ALA A 73 16.41 27.12 13.62
C ALA A 73 17.44 26.75 12.54
N THR A 74 17.25 25.64 11.82
CA THR A 74 18.22 25.13 10.84
C THR A 74 17.92 25.50 9.39
N THR A 75 16.76 26.08 9.11
CA THR A 75 16.27 26.30 7.74
C THR A 75 16.09 27.77 7.40
N GLU A 76 16.77 28.22 6.34
CA GLU A 76 16.67 29.58 5.80
C GLU A 76 15.36 29.79 5.01
N ALA A 77 14.86 31.02 5.00
CA ALA A 77 13.55 31.36 4.43
C ALA A 77 13.43 31.18 2.91
N THR A 78 14.55 31.20 2.18
CA THR A 78 14.59 31.33 0.72
C THR A 78 15.40 30.26 0.01
N SER A 79 16.06 29.35 0.74
CA SER A 79 16.78 28.25 0.10
C SER A 79 16.62 26.92 0.84
N PRO A 80 16.34 25.81 0.13
CA PRO A 80 16.32 24.49 0.75
C PRO A 80 17.72 24.16 1.28
N PRO A 81 17.84 23.40 2.38
CA PRO A 81 19.11 23.13 3.02
C PRO A 81 20.16 22.64 2.00
N ARG A 82 21.22 23.43 1.85
CA ARG A 82 22.32 23.14 0.92
C ARG A 82 23.30 22.18 1.61
N GLY A 83 23.30 20.92 1.16
CA GLY A 83 24.18 19.86 1.63
C GLY A 83 23.50 18.49 1.70
N ARG A 84 24.17 17.45 1.19
CA ARG A 84 23.64 16.06 1.14
C ARG A 84 23.15 15.58 2.50
N ARG A 85 23.89 15.87 3.58
CA ARG A 85 23.57 15.46 4.95
C ARG A 85 22.33 16.12 5.52
N ARG A 86 22.01 17.35 5.12
CA ARG A 86 20.81 18.07 5.60
C ARG A 86 19.57 17.75 4.76
N ARG A 87 19.71 17.34 3.49
CA ARG A 87 18.56 16.97 2.62
C ARG A 87 17.99 15.58 2.91
N VAL A 88 18.83 14.61 3.25
CA VAL A 88 18.42 13.23 3.55
C VAL A 88 17.31 13.15 4.62
N PRO A 89 17.39 13.81 5.79
CA PRO A 89 16.33 13.72 6.80
C PRO A 89 15.01 14.34 6.33
N TRP A 90 15.04 15.44 5.56
CA TRP A 90 13.82 16.03 4.99
C TRP A 90 13.17 15.11 3.95
N LEU A 91 13.99 14.47 3.10
CA LEU A 91 13.50 13.49 2.12
C LEU A 91 12.91 12.26 2.82
N ALA A 92 13.58 11.76 3.87
CA ALA A 92 13.09 10.65 4.68
C ALA A 92 11.78 10.99 5.41
N ALA A 93 11.66 12.20 5.96
CA ALA A 93 10.42 12.68 6.60
C ALA A 93 9.28 12.84 5.59
N GLY A 94 9.55 13.41 4.41
CA GLY A 94 8.58 13.50 3.33
C GLY A 94 8.11 12.14 2.82
N PHE A 95 9.03 11.20 2.69
CA PHE A 95 8.72 9.80 2.36
C PHE A 95 7.85 9.15 3.42
N LEU A 96 8.24 9.21 4.70
CA LEU A 96 7.49 8.61 5.80
C LEU A 96 6.09 9.19 5.91
N MET A 97 5.94 10.51 5.77
CA MET A 97 4.63 11.15 5.81
C MET A 97 3.78 10.77 4.59
N SER A 98 4.37 10.61 3.42
CA SER A 98 3.66 10.12 2.24
C SER A 98 3.13 8.70 2.46
N VAL A 99 3.93 7.83 3.08
CA VAL A 99 3.51 6.47 3.48
C VAL A 99 2.34 6.53 4.47
N LEU A 100 2.40 7.41 5.48
CA LEU A 100 1.31 7.56 6.45
C LEU A 100 0.00 8.05 5.81
N TRP A 101 0.10 8.99 4.85
CA TRP A 101 -1.06 9.45 4.09
C TRP A 101 -1.64 8.35 3.21
N ALA A 102 -0.78 7.56 2.56
CA ALA A 102 -1.24 6.40 1.80
C ALA A 102 -1.97 5.41 2.71
N TYR A 103 -1.43 5.11 3.90
CA TYR A 103 -2.09 4.26 4.90
C TYR A 103 -3.45 4.82 5.34
N THR A 104 -3.52 6.12 5.67
CA THR A 104 -4.76 6.76 6.11
C THR A 104 -5.82 6.75 5.01
N LEU A 105 -5.42 7.07 3.77
CA LEU A 105 -6.32 7.01 2.62
C LEU A 105 -6.80 5.58 2.34
N ALA A 106 -5.91 4.59 2.43
CA ALA A 106 -6.28 3.19 2.27
C ALA A 106 -7.30 2.75 3.34
N ARG A 107 -7.10 3.15 4.61
CA ARG A 107 -8.03 2.86 5.70
C ARG A 107 -9.42 3.47 5.46
N GLU A 108 -9.48 4.74 5.10
CA GLU A 108 -10.76 5.42 4.80
C GLU A 108 -11.43 4.81 3.56
N LEU A 109 -10.65 4.45 2.53
CA LEU A 109 -11.16 3.78 1.33
C LEU A 109 -11.79 2.43 1.68
N VAL A 110 -11.14 1.61 2.51
CA VAL A 110 -11.69 0.34 2.99
C VAL A 110 -12.97 0.57 3.79
N ALA A 111 -13.00 1.57 4.68
CA ALA A 111 -14.19 1.88 5.47
C ALA A 111 -15.39 2.29 4.59
N LEU A 112 -15.15 3.13 3.58
CA LEU A 112 -16.17 3.50 2.60
C LEU A 112 -16.65 2.28 1.80
N LEU A 113 -15.74 1.40 1.40
CA LEU A 113 -16.08 0.20 0.65
C LEU A 113 -16.93 -0.77 1.47
N VAL A 114 -16.61 -0.94 2.76
CA VAL A 114 -17.42 -1.72 3.71
C VAL A 114 -18.82 -1.12 3.85
N ALA A 115 -18.92 0.22 3.95
CA ALA A 115 -20.20 0.92 4.03
C ALA A 115 -21.04 0.72 2.75
N ILE A 116 -20.42 0.78 1.57
CA ILE A 116 -21.07 0.47 0.29
C ILE A 116 -21.51 -0.99 0.24
N GLY A 117 -20.66 -1.92 0.68
CA GLY A 117 -20.98 -3.35 0.76
C GLY A 117 -22.23 -3.60 1.61
N TYR A 118 -22.35 -2.92 2.75
CA TYR A 118 -23.54 -2.98 3.60
C TYR A 118 -24.80 -2.47 2.88
N MET A 119 -24.72 -1.37 2.13
CA MET A 119 -25.86 -0.83 1.39
C MET A 119 -26.33 -1.74 0.23
N VAL A 120 -25.39 -2.43 -0.44
CA VAL A 120 -25.68 -3.27 -1.62
C VAL A 120 -25.96 -4.73 -1.22
N GLY A 121 -25.74 -5.11 0.05
CA GLY A 121 -25.92 -6.48 0.53
C GLY A 121 -24.80 -7.45 0.10
N ILE A 122 -23.64 -6.93 -0.30
CA ILE A 122 -22.47 -7.72 -0.72
C ILE A 122 -21.47 -7.76 0.44
N LYS A 123 -20.92 -8.95 0.74
CA LYS A 123 -19.91 -9.14 1.79
C LYS A 123 -18.67 -8.27 1.51
N ALA A 124 -18.19 -7.55 2.53
CA ALA A 124 -17.03 -6.68 2.42
C ALA A 124 -15.74 -7.40 1.95
N SER A 125 -15.58 -8.69 2.28
CA SER A 125 -14.47 -9.51 1.79
C SER A 125 -14.44 -9.62 0.27
N VAL A 126 -15.62 -9.70 -0.37
CA VAL A 126 -15.77 -9.80 -1.81
C VAL A 126 -15.39 -8.50 -2.49
N LEU A 127 -15.85 -7.36 -1.95
CA LEU A 127 -15.44 -6.05 -2.46
C LEU A 127 -13.93 -5.82 -2.26
N GLY A 128 -13.35 -6.36 -1.18
CA GLY A 128 -11.91 -6.31 -0.94
C GLY A 128 -11.11 -7.12 -1.98
N VAL A 129 -11.51 -8.36 -2.26
CA VAL A 129 -10.84 -9.23 -3.23
C VAL A 129 -11.06 -8.78 -4.68
N THR A 130 -12.09 -7.96 -4.95
CA THR A 130 -12.39 -7.45 -6.29
C THR A 130 -11.96 -5.99 -6.46
N VAL A 131 -12.70 -5.05 -5.91
CA VAL A 131 -12.50 -3.61 -6.14
C VAL A 131 -11.15 -3.12 -5.59
N LEU A 132 -10.75 -3.55 -4.39
CA LEU A 132 -9.44 -3.13 -3.85
C LEU A 132 -8.28 -3.83 -4.59
N ALA A 133 -8.39 -5.13 -4.83
CA ALA A 133 -7.36 -5.87 -5.54
C ALA A 133 -7.18 -5.37 -6.99
N TRP A 134 -8.29 -5.09 -7.69
CA TRP A 134 -8.25 -4.45 -9.01
C TRP A 134 -7.68 -3.05 -8.92
N GLY A 135 -8.07 -2.26 -7.92
CA GLY A 135 -7.54 -0.90 -7.73
C GLY A 135 -6.02 -0.88 -7.59
N ASP A 136 -5.45 -1.82 -6.85
CA ASP A 136 -4.01 -1.96 -6.65
C ASP A 136 -3.29 -2.39 -7.94
N SER A 137 -3.85 -3.35 -8.67
CA SER A 137 -3.22 -3.93 -9.87
C SER A 137 -3.56 -3.23 -11.20
N LEU A 138 -4.56 -2.34 -11.25
CA LEU A 138 -4.98 -1.65 -12.48
C LEU A 138 -3.91 -0.69 -12.98
N GLY A 139 -3.26 0.04 -12.08
CA GLY A 139 -2.16 0.95 -12.43
C GLY A 139 -0.99 0.19 -13.05
N ASP A 140 -0.66 -0.96 -12.46
CA ASP A 140 0.35 -1.87 -12.98
C ASP A 140 -0.06 -2.45 -14.33
N LEU A 141 -1.32 -2.84 -14.51
CA LEU A 141 -1.84 -3.30 -15.80
C LEU A 141 -1.65 -2.25 -16.90
N VAL A 142 -2.06 -1.00 -16.65
CA VAL A 142 -1.93 0.09 -17.62
C VAL A 142 -0.47 0.37 -17.93
N SER A 143 0.40 0.40 -16.92
CA SER A 143 1.84 0.62 -17.09
C SER A 143 2.50 -0.51 -17.89
N ASN A 144 2.21 -1.77 -17.54
CA ASN A 144 2.78 -2.95 -18.20
C ASN A 144 2.28 -3.07 -19.65
N VAL A 145 1.01 -2.75 -19.92
CA VAL A 145 0.49 -2.69 -21.30
C VAL A 145 1.17 -1.57 -22.09
N ALA A 146 1.31 -0.37 -21.51
CA ALA A 146 2.01 0.73 -22.16
C ALA A 146 3.47 0.36 -22.48
N MET A 147 4.16 -0.30 -21.56
CA MET A 147 5.53 -0.80 -21.76
C MET A 147 5.59 -1.92 -22.80
N ALA A 148 4.60 -2.82 -22.85
CA ALA A 148 4.55 -3.88 -23.85
C ALA A 148 4.29 -3.34 -25.27
N VAL A 149 3.48 -2.28 -25.41
CA VAL A 149 3.10 -1.69 -26.70
C VAL A 149 4.12 -0.65 -27.18
N HIS A 150 4.63 0.18 -26.28
CA HIS A 150 5.48 1.34 -26.62
C HIS A 150 6.94 1.21 -26.18
N GLY A 151 7.31 0.17 -25.41
CA GLY A 151 8.66 0.00 -24.85
C GLY A 151 9.72 -0.53 -25.82
N GLY A 152 9.42 -0.65 -27.12
CA GLY A 152 10.39 -1.08 -28.13
C GLY A 152 10.84 -2.54 -28.00
N ALA A 153 12.05 -2.85 -28.49
CA ALA A 153 12.61 -4.20 -28.45
C ALA A 153 12.94 -4.59 -26.99
N GLY A 154 12.12 -5.47 -26.40
CA GLY A 154 12.26 -5.92 -25.02
C GLY A 154 11.20 -5.36 -24.05
N GLY A 155 10.38 -4.40 -24.47
CA GLY A 155 9.34 -3.82 -23.62
C GLY A 155 8.36 -4.85 -23.03
N ALA A 156 7.99 -5.86 -23.84
CA ALA A 156 7.15 -6.97 -23.37
C ALA A 156 7.83 -7.85 -22.31
N GLN A 157 9.14 -8.09 -22.41
CA GLN A 157 9.89 -8.86 -21.40
C GLN A 157 10.01 -8.08 -20.10
N THR A 158 10.26 -6.77 -20.18
CA THR A 158 10.29 -5.88 -19.01
C THR A 158 8.93 -5.82 -18.33
N ALA A 159 7.84 -5.69 -19.10
CA ALA A 159 6.47 -5.70 -18.57
C ALA A 159 6.15 -7.01 -17.84
N VAL A 160 6.48 -8.16 -18.44
CA VAL A 160 6.28 -9.47 -17.79
C VAL A 160 7.12 -9.61 -16.52
N SER A 161 8.38 -9.16 -16.54
CA SER A 161 9.22 -9.15 -15.34
C SER A 161 8.63 -8.27 -14.24
N GLY A 162 8.07 -7.10 -14.58
CA GLY A 162 7.39 -6.21 -13.64
C GLY A 162 6.15 -6.86 -13.03
N CYS A 163 5.31 -7.51 -13.85
CA CYS A 163 4.12 -8.24 -13.41
C CYS A 163 4.41 -9.36 -12.40
N TYR A 164 5.60 -9.99 -12.45
CA TYR A 164 6.00 -10.98 -11.45
C TYR A 164 6.66 -10.33 -10.23
N ALA A 165 7.58 -9.38 -10.45
CA ALA A 165 8.36 -8.76 -9.38
C ALA A 165 7.49 -7.99 -8.37
N GLY A 166 6.47 -7.27 -8.84
CA GLY A 166 5.57 -6.49 -7.99
C GLY A 166 4.84 -7.34 -6.95
N PRO A 167 3.99 -8.30 -7.38
CA PRO A 167 3.28 -9.20 -6.47
C PRO A 167 4.23 -10.02 -5.59
N LEU A 168 5.34 -10.55 -6.13
CA LEU A 168 6.33 -11.28 -5.34
C LEU A 168 6.90 -10.43 -4.19
N PHE A 169 7.27 -9.18 -4.48
CA PHE A 169 7.76 -8.25 -3.46
C PHE A 169 6.67 -7.95 -2.42
N ASN A 170 5.43 -7.68 -2.86
CA ASN A 170 4.32 -7.40 -1.95
C ASN A 170 4.02 -8.58 -1.02
N THR A 171 4.05 -9.82 -1.52
CA THR A 171 3.83 -11.01 -0.69
C THR A 171 4.99 -11.27 0.27
N VAL A 172 6.24 -11.28 -0.21
CA VAL A 172 7.39 -11.65 0.63
C VAL A 172 7.72 -10.54 1.63
N VAL A 173 7.82 -9.31 1.16
CA VAL A 173 8.25 -8.17 2.00
C VAL A 173 7.05 -7.55 2.70
N GLY A 174 5.98 -7.24 1.96
CA GLY A 174 4.78 -6.61 2.52
C GLY A 174 4.08 -7.51 3.54
N LEU A 175 3.57 -8.65 3.08
CA LEU A 175 2.83 -9.59 3.94
C LEU A 175 3.77 -10.34 4.91
N GLY A 176 4.93 -10.82 4.46
CA GLY A 176 5.88 -11.55 5.32
C GLY A 176 6.41 -10.74 6.50
N LEU A 177 6.87 -9.49 6.28
CA LEU A 177 7.31 -8.63 7.39
C LEU A 177 6.14 -8.24 8.30
N SER A 178 4.98 -7.92 7.74
CA SER A 178 3.80 -7.54 8.54
C SER A 178 3.36 -8.67 9.47
N LEU A 179 3.31 -9.91 8.98
CA LEU A 179 2.99 -11.09 9.79
C LEU A 179 4.06 -11.36 10.85
N SER A 180 5.35 -11.21 10.51
CA SER A 180 6.45 -11.40 11.45
C SER A 180 6.39 -10.40 12.62
N LEU A 181 6.11 -9.13 12.31
CA LEU A 181 5.93 -8.08 13.32
C LEU A 181 4.67 -8.31 14.17
N ALA A 182 3.56 -8.72 13.54
CA ALA A 182 2.32 -9.01 14.24
C ALA A 182 2.43 -10.22 15.18
N ALA A 183 3.16 -11.27 14.75
CA ALA A 183 3.44 -12.45 15.55
C ALA A 183 4.39 -12.11 16.73
N GLY A 184 5.47 -11.37 16.47
CA GLY A 184 6.38 -10.93 17.53
C GLY A 184 5.72 -10.03 18.58
N ALA A 185 4.69 -9.26 18.21
CA ALA A 185 3.92 -8.44 19.14
C ALA A 185 2.91 -9.24 20.00
N GLN A 186 2.61 -10.49 19.63
CA GLN A 186 1.65 -11.36 20.31
C GLN A 186 2.30 -12.52 21.07
N ASP A 187 3.62 -12.64 21.03
CA ASP A 187 4.40 -13.63 21.79
C ASP A 187 4.05 -13.58 23.30
N PRO A 188 3.69 -14.69 23.97
CA PRO A 188 3.77 -16.10 23.54
C PRO A 188 2.47 -16.71 22.96
N ALA A 189 1.44 -15.91 22.67
CA ALA A 189 0.20 -16.41 22.08
C ALA A 189 0.37 -16.71 20.57
N PRO A 190 -0.16 -17.83 20.06
CA PRO A 190 -0.08 -18.16 18.64
C PRO A 190 -0.94 -17.19 17.81
N PHE A 191 -0.34 -16.58 16.79
CA PHE A 191 -1.07 -15.76 15.81
C PHE A 191 -1.78 -16.66 14.80
N VAL A 192 -3.10 -16.82 14.97
CA VAL A 192 -3.92 -17.59 14.03
C VAL A 192 -4.17 -16.75 12.79
N VAL A 193 -3.63 -17.19 11.65
CA VAL A 193 -3.94 -16.58 10.35
C VAL A 193 -5.33 -17.09 9.93
N PRO A 194 -6.34 -16.21 9.79
CA PRO A 194 -7.64 -16.61 9.25
C PRO A 194 -7.45 -16.94 7.76
N ALA A 195 -7.27 -18.22 7.47
CA ALA A 195 -7.19 -18.74 6.10
C ALA A 195 -8.58 -19.25 5.70
N ASP A 196 -9.34 -18.40 5.01
CA ASP A 196 -10.63 -18.80 4.45
C ASP A 196 -10.44 -19.73 3.24
N GLY A 197 -11.46 -20.53 2.90
CA GLY A 197 -11.46 -21.37 1.68
C GLY A 197 -11.14 -20.57 0.41
N ALA A 198 -11.54 -19.29 0.39
CA ALA A 198 -11.23 -18.37 -0.69
C ALA A 198 -9.72 -18.08 -0.85
N ALA A 199 -8.95 -18.11 0.24
CA ALA A 199 -7.49 -17.94 0.16
C ALA A 199 -6.84 -19.15 -0.51
N TYR A 200 -7.26 -20.37 -0.13
CA TYR A 200 -6.73 -21.61 -0.71
C TYR A 200 -7.00 -21.73 -2.20
N GLU A 201 -8.21 -21.41 -2.63
CA GLU A 201 -8.54 -21.44 -4.05
C GLU A 201 -7.79 -20.35 -4.83
N ALA A 202 -7.61 -19.13 -4.29
CA ALA A 202 -6.79 -18.11 -4.93
C ALA A 202 -5.33 -18.57 -5.10
N VAL A 203 -4.76 -19.22 -4.09
CA VAL A 203 -3.42 -19.85 -4.16
C VAL A 203 -3.40 -20.96 -5.21
N GLY A 204 -4.45 -21.78 -5.30
CA GLY A 204 -4.58 -22.84 -6.31
C GLY A 204 -4.52 -22.30 -7.74
N PHE A 205 -5.29 -21.27 -8.06
CA PHE A 205 -5.25 -20.62 -9.38
C PHE A 205 -3.92 -19.92 -9.65
N LEU A 206 -3.28 -19.34 -8.64
CA LEU A 206 -1.94 -18.76 -8.76
C LEU A 206 -0.90 -19.84 -9.14
N VAL A 207 -0.94 -20.99 -8.47
CA VAL A 207 -0.07 -22.14 -8.77
C VAL A 207 -0.32 -22.66 -10.19
N ALA A 208 -1.60 -22.75 -10.61
CA ALA A 208 -1.95 -23.15 -11.97
C ALA A 208 -1.40 -22.17 -13.02
N ALA A 209 -1.51 -20.86 -12.78
CA ALA A 209 -0.96 -19.83 -13.66
C ALA A 209 0.58 -19.90 -13.75
N LEU A 210 1.26 -20.13 -12.63
CA LEU A 210 2.71 -20.32 -12.58
C LEU A 210 3.15 -21.60 -13.29
N ALA A 211 2.43 -22.72 -13.10
CA ALA A 211 2.71 -23.98 -13.78
C ALA A 211 2.53 -23.84 -15.30
N TRP A 212 1.45 -23.17 -15.73
CA TRP A 212 1.24 -22.85 -17.15
C TRP A 212 2.39 -22.03 -17.73
N ALA A 213 2.80 -20.97 -17.02
CA ALA A 213 3.93 -20.14 -17.42
C ALA A 213 5.23 -20.95 -17.53
N LEU A 214 5.52 -21.78 -16.53
CA LEU A 214 6.72 -22.61 -16.46
C LEU A 214 6.76 -23.68 -17.57
N PHE A 215 5.60 -24.17 -18.00
CA PHE A 215 5.51 -25.14 -19.09
C PHE A 215 5.61 -24.50 -20.48
N VAL A 216 4.86 -23.43 -20.73
CA VAL A 216 4.75 -22.84 -22.07
C VAL A 216 6.02 -22.09 -22.49
N VAL A 217 6.67 -21.40 -21.55
CA VAL A 217 7.85 -20.56 -21.88
C VAL A 217 9.03 -21.41 -22.41
N PRO A 218 9.43 -22.53 -21.78
CA PRO A 218 10.50 -23.39 -22.30
C PRO A 218 10.13 -24.07 -23.61
N VAL A 219 8.90 -24.58 -23.75
CA VAL A 219 8.43 -25.28 -24.97
C VAL A 219 8.41 -24.34 -26.18
N ARG A 220 8.23 -23.04 -25.96
CA ARG A 220 8.25 -22.00 -27.00
C ARG A 220 9.63 -21.35 -27.19
N GLY A 221 10.69 -21.95 -26.65
CA GLY A 221 12.06 -21.46 -26.83
C GLY A 221 12.36 -20.16 -26.09
N MET A 222 11.81 -19.98 -24.88
CA MET A 222 12.01 -18.81 -24.01
C MET A 222 11.46 -17.50 -24.59
N ARG A 223 10.49 -17.58 -25.50
CA ARG A 223 9.83 -16.43 -26.12
C ARG A 223 8.44 -16.21 -25.53
N ILE A 224 8.10 -14.96 -25.28
CA ILE A 224 6.79 -14.56 -24.76
C ILE A 224 5.86 -14.40 -25.96
N ASP A 225 5.13 -15.46 -26.27
CA ASP A 225 4.20 -15.52 -27.41
C ASP A 225 2.74 -15.29 -26.98
N ARG A 226 1.85 -15.04 -27.95
CA ARG A 226 0.40 -14.82 -27.69
C ARG A 226 -0.28 -15.97 -26.96
N VAL A 227 0.19 -17.21 -27.14
CA VAL A 227 -0.34 -18.41 -26.47
C VAL A 227 -0.10 -18.37 -24.96
N TYR A 228 1.07 -17.87 -24.54
CA TYR A 228 1.39 -17.67 -23.12
C TYR A 228 0.40 -16.69 -22.48
N GLY A 229 0.20 -15.53 -23.11
CA GLY A 229 -0.75 -14.52 -22.63
C GLY A 229 -2.20 -14.98 -22.63
N LEU A 230 -2.65 -15.66 -23.71
CA LEU A 230 -4.03 -16.15 -23.82
C LEU A 230 -4.35 -17.18 -22.72
N GLY A 231 -3.41 -18.09 -22.41
CA GLY A 231 -3.61 -19.06 -21.34
C GLY A 231 -3.70 -18.42 -19.96
N LEU A 232 -2.87 -17.40 -19.67
CA LEU A 232 -2.97 -16.65 -18.41
C LEU A 232 -4.28 -15.89 -18.28
N ILE A 233 -4.76 -15.26 -19.37
CA ILE A 233 -6.07 -14.61 -19.40
C ILE A 233 -7.19 -15.62 -19.16
N ALA A 234 -7.13 -16.79 -19.79
CA ALA A 234 -8.13 -17.84 -19.60
C ALA A 234 -8.19 -18.30 -18.13
N ILE A 235 -7.05 -18.59 -17.50
CA ILE A 235 -6.97 -18.96 -16.08
C ILE A 235 -7.57 -17.87 -15.19
N TYR A 236 -7.22 -16.60 -15.45
CA TYR A 236 -7.76 -15.46 -14.71
C TYR A 236 -9.28 -15.32 -14.87
N LEU A 237 -9.80 -15.43 -16.09
CA LEU A 237 -11.24 -15.34 -16.35
C LEU A 237 -12.02 -16.48 -15.69
N THR A 238 -11.45 -17.70 -15.68
CA THR A 238 -12.04 -18.83 -14.96
C THR A 238 -12.08 -18.56 -13.46
N PHE A 239 -10.96 -18.12 -12.86
CA PHE A 239 -10.93 -17.74 -11.44
C PHE A 239 -11.96 -16.66 -11.10
N PHE A 240 -12.00 -15.60 -11.92
CA PHE A 240 -12.94 -14.50 -11.72
C PHE A 240 -14.39 -14.97 -11.82
N ALA A 241 -14.71 -15.81 -12.80
CA ALA A 241 -16.05 -16.39 -12.96
C ALA A 241 -16.45 -17.23 -11.74
N VAL A 242 -15.59 -18.16 -11.30
CA VAL A 242 -15.85 -18.99 -10.10
C VAL A 242 -16.12 -18.11 -8.88
N ARG A 243 -15.28 -17.09 -8.66
CA ARG A 243 -15.45 -16.14 -7.56
C ARG A 243 -16.75 -15.36 -7.61
N VAL A 244 -17.13 -14.89 -8.80
CA VAL A 244 -18.40 -14.17 -8.98
C VAL A 244 -19.59 -15.11 -8.74
N PHE A 245 -19.54 -16.36 -9.22
CA PHE A 245 -20.61 -17.34 -9.01
C PHE A 245 -20.78 -17.72 -7.54
N GLU A 246 -19.69 -17.95 -6.82
CA GLU A 246 -19.70 -18.24 -5.38
C GLU A 246 -20.27 -17.06 -4.59
N THR A 247 -19.89 -15.84 -4.96
CA THR A 247 -20.34 -14.62 -4.25
C THR A 247 -21.78 -14.23 -4.55
N LEU A 248 -22.31 -14.62 -5.70
CA LEU A 248 -23.73 -14.53 -6.03
C LEU A 248 -24.56 -15.65 -5.38
N GLY A 249 -23.94 -16.58 -4.64
CA GLY A 249 -24.64 -17.67 -3.95
C GLY A 249 -25.28 -18.68 -4.91
N LEU A 250 -24.78 -18.77 -6.14
CA LEU A 250 -25.32 -19.67 -7.17
C LEU A 250 -24.88 -21.12 -6.94
N TRP A 251 -23.87 -21.34 -6.09
CA TRP A 251 -23.41 -22.64 -5.59
C TRP A 251 -22.98 -22.49 -4.12
N THR A 252 -23.43 -23.42 -3.26
CA THR A 252 -23.09 -23.50 -1.81
C THR A 252 -21.86 -24.36 -1.56
#